data_AF-A0A2N8KM82-F1
#
_entry.id   AF-A0A2N8KM82-F1
#
_cell.length_a   1.000
_cell.length_b   1.000
_cell.length_c   1.000
_cell.angle_alpha   90.00
_cell.angle_beta   90.00
_cell.angle_gamma   90.00
#
_symmetry.space_group_name_H-M   'P 1'
#
loop_
_entity.id
_entity.type
_entity.pdbx_description
1 polymer ?
#
loop_
_entity_poly.entity_id
_entity_poly.type
_entity_poly.pdbx_seq_one_letter_code
_entity_poly.pdbx_strand_id
1 'polypeptide(L)'
;MAQTTELAELPPQETALEVYSKPSGLEPWLDKIRAEVAGHVPDMSTKKGREATASLAFKVRKSKTALDALGKQLVDNLKDVPKRIDAERKRMRDTLDALADEVRRPLTEWEQAEEDRIQRHKDAIEGIVSLTVNCGESVESIRAAVAAVETVAIGPEWEEFEPEAARAKDKALTGLRDRLAARTKYEAEQAELARLRAAQAEREQKEREERIAREAAEKAQREAEARAQAEREAAIRRAQEAKAAAERRELELKLQAEQAEKAAAQAKADQIAAEHRAEQERLAAIEREKQAAEAARQAEIKRQADAKAAEESEARRREADKAHKASINRAALDAFVRAGMPEDCAKQAVTLIAKGQIPNIRITY
;
A
#
# COMPACT_ATOMS: atom_id res chain seq x y z
N MET A 1 78.30 -105.22 8.02
CA MET A 1 79.03 -106.11 7.08
C MET A 1 80.10 -105.31 6.36
N ALA A 2 81.38 -105.63 6.54
CA ALA A 2 82.47 -104.97 5.80
C ALA A 2 82.44 -105.44 4.33
N GLN A 3 82.55 -104.50 3.39
CA GLN A 3 82.70 -104.84 1.98
C GLN A 3 84.16 -105.22 1.70
N THR A 4 84.39 -106.38 1.11
CA THR A 4 85.75 -106.89 0.86
C THR A 4 86.20 -106.48 -0.54
N THR A 5 87.39 -105.87 -0.66
CA THR A 5 88.10 -105.82 -1.95
C THR A 5 89.13 -106.94 -2.00
N GLU A 6 89.46 -107.43 -3.19
CA GLU A 6 90.40 -108.55 -3.40
C GLU A 6 91.83 -108.31 -2.85
N LEU A 7 92.13 -107.11 -2.32
CA LEU A 7 93.43 -106.74 -1.71
C LEU A 7 93.31 -106.26 -0.24
N ALA A 8 92.11 -105.89 0.22
CA ALA A 8 91.89 -105.41 1.58
C ALA A 8 90.40 -105.37 1.91
N GLU A 9 90.04 -105.74 3.13
CA GLU A 9 88.71 -105.47 3.70
C GLU A 9 88.53 -103.97 3.86
N LEU A 10 87.48 -103.37 3.29
CA LEU A 10 87.19 -101.94 3.49
C LEU A 10 86.84 -101.68 4.95
N PRO A 11 86.99 -100.43 5.44
CA PRO A 11 86.51 -100.06 6.77
C PRO A 11 85.04 -100.47 6.92
N PRO A 12 84.66 -101.17 8.02
CA PRO A 12 83.27 -101.46 8.31
C PRO A 12 82.43 -100.17 8.28
N GLN A 13 81.22 -100.23 7.73
CA GLN A 13 80.35 -99.03 7.64
C GLN A 13 80.12 -98.36 9.00
N GLU A 14 80.09 -99.13 10.09
CA GLU A 14 79.91 -98.66 11.46
C GLU A 14 81.11 -97.87 12.01
N THR A 15 82.33 -98.13 11.52
CA THR A 15 83.56 -97.43 11.92
C THR A 15 84.09 -96.49 10.84
N ALA A 16 83.49 -96.49 9.65
CA ALA A 16 83.91 -95.69 8.51
C ALA A 16 83.91 -94.19 8.82
N LEU A 17 82.92 -93.67 9.55
CA LEU A 17 82.92 -92.25 9.95
C LEU A 17 84.18 -91.87 10.72
N GLU A 18 84.53 -92.68 11.71
CA GLU A 18 85.69 -92.46 12.57
C GLU A 18 87.00 -92.58 11.79
N VAL A 19 87.08 -93.56 10.88
CA VAL A 19 88.26 -93.80 10.03
C VAL A 19 88.49 -92.64 9.05
N TYR A 20 87.45 -92.16 8.37
CA TYR A 20 87.59 -91.06 7.38
C TYR A 20 87.75 -89.68 8.01
N SER A 21 87.39 -89.51 9.30
CA SER A 21 87.52 -88.23 10.02
C SER A 21 88.87 -88.05 10.72
N LYS A 22 89.66 -89.12 10.88
CA LYS A 22 90.98 -89.07 11.53
C LYS A 22 92.07 -88.68 10.52
N PRO A 23 93.05 -87.83 10.92
CA PRO A 23 94.27 -87.64 10.14
C PRO A 23 94.93 -89.00 9.86
N SER A 24 95.14 -89.31 8.57
CA SER A 24 95.69 -90.60 8.11
C SER A 24 94.92 -91.83 8.60
N GLY A 25 93.61 -91.73 8.86
CA GLY A 25 92.84 -92.86 9.40
C GLY A 25 92.76 -94.08 8.47
N LEU A 26 92.93 -93.89 7.16
CA LEU A 26 92.99 -94.98 6.18
C LEU A 26 94.35 -95.68 6.10
N GLU A 27 95.39 -95.20 6.80
CA GLU A 27 96.75 -95.74 6.69
C GLU A 27 96.83 -97.25 6.91
N PRO A 28 96.12 -97.87 7.90
CA PRO A 28 96.14 -99.32 8.08
C PRO A 28 95.62 -100.11 6.87
N TRP A 29 94.72 -99.53 6.07
CA TRP A 29 94.19 -100.13 4.85
C TRP A 29 95.14 -99.93 3.67
N LEU A 30 95.75 -98.75 3.58
CA LEU A 30 96.76 -98.46 2.56
C LEU A 30 98.00 -99.32 2.77
N ASP A 31 98.42 -99.55 4.01
CA ASP A 31 99.57 -100.41 4.34
C ASP A 31 99.33 -101.87 3.98
N LYS A 32 98.11 -102.40 4.18
CA LYS A 32 97.75 -103.75 3.69
C LYS A 32 97.86 -103.85 2.18
N ILE A 33 97.34 -102.86 1.45
CA ILE A 33 97.43 -102.81 -0.02
C ILE A 33 98.90 -102.71 -0.46
N ARG A 34 99.72 -101.87 0.20
CA ARG A 34 101.16 -101.73 -0.08
C ARG A 34 101.91 -103.03 0.17
N ALA A 35 101.63 -103.72 1.27
CA ALA A 35 102.25 -105.00 1.61
C ALA A 35 101.95 -106.08 0.56
N GLU A 36 100.70 -106.16 0.09
CA GLU A 36 100.30 -107.10 -0.95
C GLU A 36 100.94 -106.78 -2.31
N VAL A 37 101.07 -105.48 -2.64
CA VAL A 37 101.80 -105.05 -3.84
C VAL A 37 103.29 -105.36 -3.75
N ALA A 38 103.92 -105.11 -2.60
CA ALA A 38 105.35 -105.32 -2.39
C ALA A 38 105.75 -106.80 -2.41
N GLY A 39 104.83 -107.71 -2.05
CA GLY A 39 105.04 -109.16 -2.13
C GLY A 39 105.07 -109.72 -3.57
N HIS A 40 104.64 -108.94 -4.57
CA HIS A 40 104.65 -109.36 -5.96
C HIS A 40 105.99 -109.04 -6.64
N VAL A 41 106.74 -110.07 -7.04
CA VAL A 41 107.96 -109.92 -7.86
C VAL A 41 107.58 -109.88 -9.34
N PRO A 42 107.73 -108.75 -10.06
CA PRO A 42 107.28 -108.64 -11.44
C PRO A 42 108.22 -109.39 -12.40
N ASP A 43 107.67 -110.23 -13.25
CA ASP A 43 108.39 -110.86 -14.37
C ASP A 43 107.93 -110.27 -15.71
N MET A 44 108.76 -109.40 -16.30
CA MET A 44 108.44 -108.75 -17.57
C MET A 44 108.84 -109.58 -18.79
N SER A 45 109.59 -110.67 -18.59
CA SER A 45 110.08 -111.52 -19.68
C SER A 45 108.97 -112.43 -20.24
N THR A 46 107.96 -112.76 -19.43
CA THR A 46 106.84 -113.63 -19.84
C THR A 46 105.52 -112.86 -20.01
N LYS A 47 104.65 -113.34 -20.91
CA LYS A 47 103.29 -112.80 -21.07
C LYS A 47 102.50 -112.91 -19.77
N LYS A 48 102.61 -114.06 -19.08
CA LYS A 48 101.94 -114.34 -17.81
C LYS A 48 102.38 -113.39 -16.69
N GLY A 49 103.66 -113.08 -16.58
CA GLY A 49 104.16 -112.13 -15.57
C GLY A 49 103.67 -110.70 -15.82
N ARG A 50 103.65 -110.23 -17.08
CA ARG A 50 103.06 -108.92 -17.44
C ARG A 50 101.56 -108.85 -17.15
N GLU A 51 100.81 -109.92 -17.43
CA GLU A 51 99.36 -110.01 -17.10
C GLU A 51 99.11 -110.01 -15.59
N ALA A 52 99.95 -110.68 -14.81
CA ALA A 52 99.86 -110.67 -13.34
C ALA A 52 100.10 -109.27 -12.76
N THR A 53 101.10 -108.54 -13.27
CA THR A 53 101.35 -107.14 -12.88
C THR A 53 100.20 -106.22 -13.29
N ALA A 54 99.62 -106.40 -14.49
CA ALA A 54 98.45 -105.65 -14.92
C ALA A 54 97.21 -105.92 -14.05
N SER A 55 97.00 -107.18 -13.67
CA SER A 55 95.93 -107.60 -12.77
C SER A 55 96.08 -107.00 -11.37
N LEU A 56 97.28 -107.03 -10.80
CA LEU A 56 97.57 -106.40 -9.51
C LEU A 56 97.31 -104.87 -9.56
N ALA A 57 97.77 -104.19 -10.60
CA ALA A 57 97.49 -102.76 -10.79
C ALA A 57 95.98 -102.46 -10.93
N PHE A 58 95.23 -103.34 -11.60
CA PHE A 58 93.77 -103.23 -11.69
C PHE A 58 93.10 -103.38 -10.32
N LYS A 59 93.51 -104.37 -9.52
CA LYS A 59 92.99 -104.56 -8.16
C LYS A 59 93.26 -103.35 -7.26
N VAL A 60 94.44 -102.73 -7.35
CA VAL A 60 94.76 -101.49 -6.61
C VAL A 60 93.81 -100.36 -7.00
N ARG A 61 93.54 -100.18 -8.31
CA ARG A 61 92.57 -99.18 -8.80
C ARG A 61 91.16 -99.47 -8.28
N LYS A 62 90.74 -100.74 -8.26
CA LYS A 62 89.44 -101.16 -7.73
C LYS A 62 89.31 -100.85 -6.23
N SER A 63 90.34 -101.12 -5.43
CA SER A 63 90.37 -100.77 -4.00
C SER A 63 90.35 -99.26 -3.76
N LYS A 64 91.07 -98.46 -4.57
CA LYS A 64 90.97 -96.99 -4.54
C LYS A 64 89.54 -96.52 -4.77
N THR A 65 88.91 -96.99 -5.85
CA THR A 65 87.53 -96.58 -6.21
C THR A 65 86.55 -96.94 -5.10
N ALA A 66 86.70 -98.11 -4.48
CA ALA A 66 85.82 -98.53 -3.40
C ALA A 66 85.98 -97.69 -2.12
N LEU A 67 87.22 -97.34 -1.75
CA LEU A 67 87.48 -96.42 -0.64
C LEU A 67 86.91 -95.01 -0.93
N ASP A 68 87.15 -94.46 -2.11
CA ASP A 68 86.61 -93.15 -2.50
C ASP A 68 85.07 -93.12 -2.50
N ALA A 69 84.43 -94.15 -3.06
CA ALA A 69 82.97 -94.27 -3.07
C ALA A 69 82.38 -94.34 -1.65
N LEU A 70 83.03 -95.08 -0.73
CA LEU A 70 82.61 -95.17 0.67
C LEU A 70 82.72 -93.81 1.37
N GLY A 71 83.83 -93.09 1.19
CA GLY A 71 84.02 -91.74 1.74
C GLY A 71 83.00 -90.73 1.20
N LYS A 72 82.72 -90.78 -0.11
CA LYS A 72 81.69 -89.95 -0.74
C LYS A 72 80.29 -90.24 -0.18
N GLN A 73 79.91 -91.51 -0.10
CA GLN A 73 78.62 -91.92 0.45
C GLN A 73 78.45 -91.47 1.91
N LEU A 74 79.52 -91.53 2.71
CA LEU A 74 79.53 -91.02 4.08
C LEU A 74 79.25 -89.52 4.12
N VAL A 75 79.97 -88.72 3.31
CA VAL A 75 79.77 -87.27 3.24
C VAL A 75 78.36 -86.91 2.76
N ASP A 76 77.84 -87.62 1.76
CA ASP A 76 76.49 -87.39 1.24
C ASP A 76 75.43 -87.68 2.32
N ASN A 77 75.56 -88.80 3.05
CA ASN A 77 74.70 -89.13 4.18
C ASN A 77 74.78 -88.09 5.31
N LEU A 78 75.99 -87.64 5.67
CA LEU A 78 76.18 -86.62 6.71
C LEU A 78 75.57 -85.28 6.33
N LYS A 79 75.68 -84.87 5.06
CA LYS A 79 75.07 -83.62 4.56
C LYS A 79 73.55 -83.67 4.51
N ASP A 80 72.97 -84.86 4.40
CA ASP A 80 71.52 -85.07 4.40
C ASP A 80 70.92 -84.96 5.82
N VAL A 81 71.68 -85.31 6.86
CA VAL A 81 71.23 -85.26 8.26
C VAL A 81 70.74 -83.86 8.68
N PRO A 82 71.48 -82.75 8.48
CA PRO A 82 70.98 -81.41 8.79
C PRO A 82 69.69 -81.05 8.06
N LYS A 83 69.58 -81.41 6.77
CA LYS A 83 68.37 -81.14 5.97
C LYS A 83 67.14 -81.82 6.56
N ARG A 84 67.29 -83.09 6.96
CA ARG A 84 66.22 -83.88 7.60
C ARG A 84 65.87 -83.33 8.98
N ILE A 85 66.87 -82.92 9.76
CA ILE A 85 66.64 -82.29 11.07
C ILE A 85 65.86 -80.99 10.91
N ASP A 86 66.24 -80.11 9.98
CA ASP A 86 65.54 -78.84 9.79
C ASP A 86 64.12 -79.02 9.26
N ALA A 87 63.91 -79.98 8.35
CA ALA A 87 62.59 -80.34 7.88
C ALA A 87 61.70 -80.85 9.02
N GLU A 88 62.21 -81.75 9.87
CA GLU A 88 61.44 -82.27 11.00
C GLU A 88 61.19 -81.19 12.07
N ARG A 89 62.18 -80.32 12.34
CA ARG A 89 62.01 -79.17 13.22
C ARG A 89 60.93 -78.21 12.71
N LYS A 90 60.88 -77.97 11.40
CA LYS A 90 59.82 -77.15 10.78
C LYS A 90 58.46 -77.83 10.94
N ARG A 91 58.36 -79.10 10.54
CA ARG A 91 57.13 -79.89 10.68
C ARG A 91 56.60 -79.88 12.11
N MET A 92 57.49 -80.08 13.09
CA MET A 92 57.15 -80.04 14.50
C MET A 92 56.61 -78.68 14.92
N ARG A 93 57.27 -77.55 14.56
CA ARG A 93 56.75 -76.21 14.87
C ARG A 93 55.38 -75.98 14.24
N ASP A 94 55.27 -76.19 12.93
CA ASP A 94 54.03 -75.95 12.19
C ASP A 94 52.88 -76.82 12.75
N THR A 95 53.16 -78.05 13.21
CA THR A 95 52.16 -78.93 13.85
C THR A 95 51.77 -78.44 15.24
N LEU A 96 52.73 -78.03 16.07
CA LEU A 96 52.47 -77.57 17.43
C LEU A 96 51.76 -76.21 17.45
N ASP A 97 52.09 -75.31 16.51
CA ASP A 97 51.41 -74.03 16.35
C ASP A 97 49.94 -74.25 15.94
N ALA A 98 49.70 -75.11 14.94
CA ALA A 98 48.32 -75.45 14.52
C ALA A 98 47.51 -76.12 15.64
N LEU A 99 48.15 -76.99 16.44
CA LEU A 99 47.50 -77.61 17.60
C LEU A 99 47.20 -76.58 18.70
N ALA A 100 48.09 -75.63 18.93
CA ALA A 100 47.87 -74.54 19.89
C ALA A 100 46.68 -73.67 19.47
N ASP A 101 46.58 -73.34 18.17
CA ASP A 101 45.43 -72.60 17.62
C ASP A 101 44.13 -73.38 17.78
N GLU A 102 44.13 -74.69 17.48
CA GLU A 102 42.96 -75.54 17.66
C GLU A 102 42.52 -75.64 19.12
N VAL A 103 43.46 -75.79 20.05
CA VAL A 103 43.19 -75.82 21.49
C VAL A 103 42.65 -74.47 21.98
N ARG A 104 43.14 -73.35 21.42
CA ARG A 104 42.70 -72.01 21.80
C ARG A 104 41.38 -71.58 21.17
N ARG A 105 41.02 -72.16 20.02
CA ARG A 105 39.84 -71.80 19.22
C ARG A 105 38.54 -71.72 20.04
N PRO A 106 38.18 -72.69 20.90
CA PRO A 106 36.94 -72.59 21.69
C PRO A 106 36.92 -71.38 22.64
N LEU A 107 38.07 -71.02 23.23
CA LEU A 107 38.16 -69.84 24.10
C LEU A 107 38.06 -68.56 23.27
N THR A 108 38.64 -68.51 22.07
CA THR A 108 38.54 -67.35 21.17
C THR A 108 37.11 -67.14 20.69
N GLU A 109 36.42 -68.22 20.32
CA GLU A 109 35.01 -68.17 19.93
C GLU A 109 34.12 -67.70 21.09
N TRP A 110 34.38 -68.17 22.31
CA TRP A 110 33.67 -67.71 23.49
C TRP A 110 33.95 -66.24 23.82
N GLU A 111 35.21 -65.80 23.78
CA GLU A 111 35.59 -64.40 24.02
C GLU A 111 34.89 -63.44 23.04
N GLN A 112 34.83 -63.81 21.75
CA GLN A 112 34.12 -63.01 20.75
C GLN A 112 32.61 -63.01 20.99
N ALA A 113 32.02 -64.18 21.28
CA ALA A 113 30.58 -64.27 21.55
C ALA A 113 30.18 -63.47 22.81
N GLU A 114 31.06 -63.42 23.80
CA GLU A 114 30.87 -62.65 25.03
C GLU A 114 31.02 -61.15 24.79
N GLU A 115 32.02 -60.72 23.99
CA GLU A 115 32.14 -59.33 23.55
C GLU A 115 30.90 -58.88 22.76
N ASP A 116 30.43 -59.70 21.81
CA ASP A 116 29.22 -59.43 21.04
C ASP A 116 27.96 -59.41 21.93
N ARG A 117 27.88 -60.27 22.95
CA ARG A 117 26.78 -60.25 23.95
C ARG A 117 26.78 -58.92 24.71
N ILE A 118 27.92 -58.53 25.27
CA ILE A 118 28.09 -57.28 26.01
C ILE A 118 27.76 -56.08 25.13
N GLN A 119 28.25 -56.06 23.89
CA GLN A 119 28.01 -54.94 22.98
C GLN A 119 26.54 -54.83 22.59
N ARG A 120 25.84 -55.95 22.33
CA ARG A 120 24.39 -55.94 22.07
C ARG A 120 23.59 -55.31 23.21
N HIS A 121 23.94 -55.58 24.47
CA HIS A 121 23.26 -54.95 25.61
C HIS A 121 23.54 -53.44 25.68
N LYS A 122 24.80 -53.03 25.46
CA LYS A 122 25.17 -51.60 25.42
C LYS A 122 24.43 -50.86 24.30
N ASP A 123 24.40 -51.41 23.10
CA ASP A 123 23.69 -50.84 21.96
C ASP A 123 22.19 -50.73 22.23
N ALA A 124 21.59 -51.73 22.87
CA ALA A 124 20.18 -51.71 23.24
C ALA A 124 19.87 -50.65 24.30
N ILE A 125 20.73 -50.46 25.30
CA ILE A 125 20.62 -49.36 26.28
C ILE A 125 20.74 -48.01 25.58
N GLU A 126 21.72 -47.85 24.69
CA GLU A 126 21.89 -46.63 23.90
C GLU A 126 20.68 -46.36 22.99
N GLY A 127 20.06 -47.41 22.45
CA GLY A 127 18.81 -47.34 21.70
C GLY A 127 17.66 -46.74 22.52
N ILE A 128 17.51 -47.14 23.79
CA ILE A 128 16.51 -46.56 24.71
C ILE A 128 16.75 -45.05 24.89
N VAL A 129 18.01 -44.66 25.11
CA VAL A 129 18.38 -43.24 25.28
C VAL A 129 18.15 -42.44 24.01
N SER A 130 18.49 -43.01 22.85
CA SER A 130 18.35 -42.39 21.53
C SER A 130 16.90 -42.06 21.17
N LEU A 131 15.92 -42.88 21.62
CA LEU A 131 14.49 -42.57 21.46
C LEU A 131 14.09 -41.26 22.14
N THR A 132 14.77 -40.88 23.23
CA THR A 132 14.51 -39.61 23.91
C THR A 132 15.14 -38.44 23.17
N VAL A 133 16.39 -38.59 22.73
CA VAL A 133 17.17 -37.54 22.07
C VAL A 133 16.61 -37.20 20.69
N ASN A 134 16.23 -38.22 19.92
CA ASN A 134 15.84 -38.07 18.51
C ASN A 134 14.33 -37.88 18.31
N CYS A 135 13.53 -37.82 19.38
CA CYS A 135 12.09 -37.58 19.23
C CYS A 135 11.81 -36.12 18.81
N GLY A 136 10.86 -35.95 17.88
CA GLY A 136 10.41 -34.65 17.41
C GLY A 136 9.63 -33.86 18.48
N GLU A 137 9.34 -32.60 18.18
CA GLU A 137 8.71 -31.67 19.13
C GLU A 137 7.17 -31.78 19.22
N SER A 138 6.52 -32.52 18.31
CA SER A 138 5.06 -32.64 18.32
C SER A 138 4.58 -33.60 19.41
N VAL A 139 3.37 -33.38 19.92
CA VAL A 139 2.74 -34.25 20.93
C VAL A 139 2.65 -35.70 20.43
N GLU A 140 2.37 -35.90 19.15
CA GLU A 140 2.29 -37.23 18.52
C GLU A 140 3.66 -37.91 18.50
N SER A 141 4.72 -37.17 18.13
CA SER A 141 6.07 -37.72 18.09
C SER A 141 6.57 -38.09 19.48
N ILE A 142 6.31 -37.24 20.48
CA ILE A 142 6.70 -37.52 21.87
C ILE A 142 5.90 -38.71 22.40
N ARG A 143 4.59 -38.80 22.11
CA ARG A 143 3.76 -39.94 22.51
C ARG A 143 4.23 -41.25 21.86
N ALA A 144 4.61 -41.22 20.58
CA ALA A 144 5.19 -42.38 19.91
C ALA A 144 6.51 -42.82 20.55
N ALA A 145 7.38 -41.87 20.93
CA ALA A 145 8.61 -42.17 21.65
C ALA A 145 8.35 -42.78 23.04
N VAL A 146 7.38 -42.25 23.79
CA VAL A 146 6.96 -42.85 25.09
C VAL A 146 6.52 -44.29 24.88
N ALA A 147 5.63 -44.54 23.91
CA ALA A 147 5.14 -45.88 23.63
C ALA A 147 6.28 -46.83 23.22
N ALA A 148 7.20 -46.37 22.37
CA ALA A 148 8.35 -47.16 21.96
C ALA A 148 9.22 -47.56 23.16
N VAL A 149 9.55 -46.63 24.07
CA VAL A 149 10.30 -46.94 25.28
C VAL A 149 9.52 -47.88 26.21
N GLU A 150 8.20 -47.72 26.33
CA GLU A 150 7.35 -48.61 27.13
C GLU A 150 7.38 -50.05 26.62
N THR A 151 7.46 -50.27 25.31
CA THR A 151 7.52 -51.62 24.69
C THR A 151 8.80 -52.39 25.01
N VAL A 152 9.89 -51.72 25.38
CA VAL A 152 11.15 -52.38 25.71
C VAL A 152 10.98 -53.18 27.00
N ALA A 153 10.85 -54.50 26.91
CA ALA A 153 10.81 -55.36 28.09
C ALA A 153 12.14 -55.27 28.84
N ILE A 154 12.06 -55.15 30.16
CA ILE A 154 13.22 -55.24 31.05
C ILE A 154 13.00 -56.48 31.90
N GLY A 155 13.90 -57.44 31.76
CA GLY A 155 13.83 -58.73 32.41
C GLY A 155 15.15 -59.50 32.34
N PRO A 156 15.13 -60.80 32.69
CA PRO A 156 16.33 -61.63 32.81
C PRO A 156 17.17 -61.72 31.54
N GLU A 157 16.58 -61.44 30.37
CA GLU A 157 17.28 -61.40 29.08
C GLU A 157 18.34 -60.30 29.00
N TRP A 158 18.33 -59.31 29.90
CA TRP A 158 19.35 -58.27 30.01
C TRP A 158 20.54 -58.66 30.89
N GLU A 159 20.47 -59.81 31.58
CA GLU A 159 21.54 -60.34 32.40
C GLU A 159 22.09 -59.30 33.39
N GLU A 160 23.41 -59.07 33.47
CA GLU A 160 24.00 -58.09 34.38
C GLU A 160 23.67 -56.63 34.02
N PHE A 161 23.14 -56.39 32.81
CA PHE A 161 22.74 -55.08 32.31
C PHE A 161 21.29 -54.73 32.66
N GLU A 162 20.50 -55.66 33.21
CA GLU A 162 19.10 -55.41 33.60
C GLU A 162 18.93 -54.14 34.46
N PRO A 163 19.73 -53.91 35.53
CA PRO A 163 19.58 -52.71 36.34
C PRO A 163 19.92 -51.43 35.58
N GLU A 164 20.86 -51.48 34.64
CA GLU A 164 21.23 -50.33 33.82
C GLU A 164 20.17 -50.01 32.77
N ALA A 165 19.64 -51.03 32.09
CA ALA A 165 18.54 -50.90 31.16
C ALA A 165 17.26 -50.39 31.84
N ALA A 166 16.95 -50.89 33.05
CA ALA A 166 15.85 -50.37 33.88
C ALA A 166 16.00 -48.87 34.15
N ARG A 167 17.18 -48.45 34.64
CA ARG A 167 17.46 -47.03 34.91
C ARG A 167 17.39 -46.17 33.64
N ALA A 168 17.90 -46.67 32.52
CA ALA A 168 17.83 -45.97 31.23
C ALA A 168 16.38 -45.79 30.78
N LYS A 169 15.56 -46.85 30.87
CA LYS A 169 14.14 -46.83 30.57
C LYS A 169 13.38 -45.85 31.45
N ASP A 170 13.58 -45.90 32.76
CA ASP A 170 12.89 -45.02 33.71
C ASP A 170 13.26 -43.54 33.48
N LYS A 171 14.53 -43.25 33.23
CA LYS A 171 15.00 -41.90 32.91
C LYS A 171 14.40 -41.40 31.60
N ALA A 172 14.38 -42.24 30.56
CA ALA A 172 13.77 -41.92 29.27
C ALA A 172 12.27 -41.64 29.40
N LEU A 173 11.52 -42.52 30.09
CA LEU A 173 10.09 -42.34 30.31
C LEU A 173 9.78 -41.08 31.11
N THR A 174 10.54 -40.81 32.16
CA THR A 174 10.36 -39.59 32.97
C THR A 174 10.55 -38.35 32.11
N GLY A 175 11.69 -38.25 31.40
CA GLY A 175 11.99 -37.10 30.55
C GLY A 175 10.98 -36.91 29.42
N LEU A 176 10.55 -37.99 28.76
CA LEU A 176 9.56 -37.92 27.68
C LEU A 176 8.17 -37.54 28.20
N ARG A 177 7.75 -38.05 29.37
CA ARG A 177 6.46 -37.68 29.97
C ARG A 177 6.43 -36.23 30.43
N ASP A 178 7.52 -35.72 31.00
CA ASP A 178 7.65 -34.30 31.35
C ASP A 178 7.57 -33.42 30.10
N ARG A 179 8.29 -33.79 29.03
CA ARG A 179 8.24 -33.10 27.74
C ARG A 179 6.83 -33.13 27.13
N LEU A 180 6.16 -34.28 27.20
CA LEU A 180 4.79 -34.44 26.71
C LEU A 180 3.81 -33.55 27.48
N ALA A 181 3.93 -33.50 28.80
CA ALA A 181 3.10 -32.66 29.65
C ALA A 181 3.31 -31.18 29.34
N ALA A 182 4.57 -30.75 29.24
CA ALA A 182 4.92 -29.37 28.88
C ALA A 182 4.38 -28.99 27.49
N ARG A 183 4.54 -29.87 26.50
CA ARG A 183 4.07 -29.62 25.12
C ARG A 183 2.54 -29.58 25.03
N THR A 184 1.87 -30.51 25.70
CA THR A 184 0.39 -30.54 25.77
C THR A 184 -0.16 -29.28 26.41
N LYS A 185 0.46 -28.83 27.51
CA LYS A 185 0.09 -27.57 28.18
C LYS A 185 0.30 -26.37 27.25
N TYR A 186 1.46 -26.28 26.59
CA TYR A 186 1.74 -25.22 25.64
C TYR A 186 0.70 -25.14 24.52
N GLU A 187 0.32 -26.27 23.92
CA GLU A 187 -0.68 -26.29 22.86
C GLU A 187 -2.09 -25.90 23.35
N ALA A 188 -2.46 -26.33 24.57
CA ALA A 188 -3.71 -25.90 25.20
C ALA A 188 -3.74 -24.37 25.44
N GLU A 189 -2.65 -23.80 25.95
CA GLU A 189 -2.51 -22.36 26.17
C GLU A 189 -2.57 -21.57 24.85
N GLN A 190 -1.93 -22.07 23.79
CA GLN A 190 -2.02 -21.44 22.46
C GLN A 190 -3.44 -21.49 21.89
N ALA A 191 -4.15 -22.60 22.07
CA ALA A 191 -5.54 -22.74 21.64
C ALA A 191 -6.48 -21.82 22.42
N GLU A 192 -6.29 -21.68 23.73
CA GLU A 192 -7.04 -20.74 24.56
C GLU A 192 -6.76 -19.29 24.16
N LEU A 193 -5.49 -18.93 23.97
CA LEU A 193 -5.10 -17.59 23.52
C LEU A 193 -5.72 -17.24 22.16
N ALA A 194 -5.77 -18.20 21.23
CA ALA A 194 -6.43 -18.02 19.94
C ALA A 194 -7.94 -17.78 20.11
N ARG A 195 -8.62 -18.52 21.00
CA ARG A 195 -10.04 -18.32 21.31
C ARG A 195 -10.29 -16.95 21.93
N LEU A 196 -9.46 -16.52 22.88
CA LEU A 196 -9.57 -15.21 23.52
C LEU A 196 -9.41 -14.08 22.51
N ARG A 197 -8.43 -14.18 21.59
CA ARG A 197 -8.23 -13.21 20.50
C ARG A 197 -9.41 -13.16 19.55
N ALA A 198 -9.97 -14.31 19.17
CA ALA A 198 -11.15 -14.37 18.30
C ALA A 198 -12.38 -13.74 18.97
N ALA A 199 -12.62 -14.05 20.25
CA ALA A 199 -13.71 -13.46 21.02
C ALA A 199 -13.54 -11.94 21.21
N GLN A 200 -12.31 -11.47 21.43
CA GLN A 200 -12.02 -10.04 21.51
C GLN A 200 -12.27 -9.34 20.17
N ALA A 201 -11.79 -9.91 19.06
CA ALA A 201 -12.03 -9.35 17.73
C ALA A 201 -13.53 -9.27 17.39
N GLU A 202 -14.31 -10.29 17.76
CA GLU A 202 -15.77 -10.27 17.59
C GLU A 202 -16.43 -9.16 18.42
N ARG A 203 -15.99 -8.95 19.67
CA ARG A 203 -16.50 -7.85 20.52
C ARG A 203 -16.16 -6.49 19.93
N GLU A 204 -14.91 -6.27 19.53
CA GLU A 204 -14.47 -5.02 18.91
C GLU A 204 -15.23 -4.73 17.60
N GLN A 205 -15.51 -5.79 16.82
CA GLN A 205 -16.35 -5.66 15.62
C GLN A 205 -17.78 -5.25 15.98
N LYS A 206 -18.42 -5.93 16.95
CA LYS A 206 -19.77 -5.57 17.41
C LYS A 206 -19.82 -4.14 17.96
N GLU A 207 -18.85 -3.74 18.78
CA GLU A 207 -18.76 -2.37 19.31
C GLU A 207 -18.59 -1.34 18.19
N ARG A 208 -17.80 -1.65 17.16
CA ARG A 208 -17.65 -0.80 15.98
C ARG A 208 -18.95 -0.69 15.18
N GLU A 209 -19.64 -1.81 14.95
CA GLU A 209 -20.93 -1.85 14.27
C GLU A 209 -22.00 -1.08 15.06
N GLU A 210 -22.06 -1.26 16.38
CA GLU A 210 -22.94 -0.51 17.27
C GLU A 210 -22.61 0.99 17.27
N ARG A 211 -21.33 1.37 17.29
CA ARG A 211 -20.92 2.79 17.21
C ARG A 211 -21.34 3.39 15.87
N ILE A 212 -21.10 2.70 14.76
CA ILE A 212 -21.54 3.14 13.43
C ILE A 212 -23.07 3.27 13.38
N ALA A 213 -23.81 2.32 13.95
CA ALA A 213 -25.27 2.37 14.02
C ALA A 213 -25.78 3.54 14.87
N ARG A 214 -25.15 3.80 16.02
CA ARG A 214 -25.47 4.96 16.88
C ARG A 214 -25.15 6.28 16.19
N GLU A 215 -23.98 6.41 15.58
CA GLU A 215 -23.58 7.60 14.82
C GLU A 215 -24.51 7.86 13.64
N ALA A 216 -24.92 6.79 12.93
CA ALA A 216 -25.89 6.90 11.84
C ALA A 216 -27.29 7.32 12.34
N ALA A 217 -27.76 6.73 13.45
CA ALA A 217 -29.03 7.09 14.06
C ALA A 217 -29.03 8.53 14.59
N GLU A 218 -27.98 8.95 15.28
CA GLU A 218 -27.82 10.32 15.78
C GLU A 218 -27.73 11.32 14.63
N LYS A 219 -26.97 11.01 13.58
CA LYS A 219 -26.91 11.85 12.38
C LYS A 219 -28.29 11.98 11.71
N ALA A 220 -29.02 10.88 11.56
CA ALA A 220 -30.37 10.90 11.01
C ALA A 220 -31.33 11.73 11.88
N GLN A 221 -31.24 11.61 13.21
CA GLN A 221 -32.04 12.42 14.13
C GLN A 221 -31.69 13.91 14.03
N ARG A 222 -30.40 14.27 14.03
CA ARG A 222 -29.95 15.67 13.86
C ARG A 222 -30.39 16.24 12.51
N GLU A 223 -30.30 15.47 11.43
CA GLU A 223 -30.78 15.89 10.11
C GLU A 223 -32.31 16.08 10.10
N ALA A 224 -33.07 15.20 10.75
CA ALA A 224 -34.52 15.34 10.88
C ALA A 224 -34.92 16.55 11.72
N GLU A 225 -34.26 16.76 12.87
CA GLU A 225 -34.47 17.93 13.73
C GLU A 225 -34.08 19.23 13.03
N ALA A 226 -32.97 19.27 12.31
CA ALA A 226 -32.56 20.43 11.52
C ALA A 226 -33.56 20.74 10.39
N ARG A 227 -34.08 19.72 9.71
CA ARG A 227 -35.15 19.90 8.70
C ARG A 227 -36.44 20.42 9.34
N ALA A 228 -36.86 19.83 10.46
CA ALA A 228 -38.05 20.28 11.17
C ALA A 228 -37.90 21.72 11.68
N GLN A 229 -36.71 22.10 12.17
CA GLN A 229 -36.41 23.46 12.60
C GLN A 229 -36.39 24.43 11.41
N ALA A 230 -35.77 24.06 10.29
CA ALA A 230 -35.77 24.86 9.07
C ALA A 230 -37.19 25.04 8.50
N GLU A 231 -38.05 24.02 8.56
CA GLU A 231 -39.46 24.12 8.18
C GLU A 231 -40.25 25.03 9.11
N ARG A 232 -40.01 24.96 10.43
CA ARG A 232 -40.62 25.87 11.42
C ARG A 232 -40.18 27.31 11.19
N GLU A 233 -38.89 27.56 11.00
CA GLU A 233 -38.36 28.89 10.70
C GLU A 233 -38.89 29.43 9.38
N ALA A 234 -38.98 28.59 8.34
CA ALA A 234 -39.59 28.96 7.07
C ALA A 234 -41.09 29.26 7.23
N ALA A 235 -41.83 28.50 8.05
CA ALA A 235 -43.23 28.77 8.35
C ALA A 235 -43.42 30.07 9.14
N ILE A 236 -42.58 30.33 10.15
CA ILE A 236 -42.57 31.59 10.90
C ILE A 236 -42.27 32.76 9.97
N ARG A 237 -41.25 32.64 9.11
CA ARG A 237 -40.89 33.67 8.13
C ARG A 237 -42.03 33.93 7.15
N ARG A 238 -42.67 32.89 6.60
CA ARG A 238 -43.86 33.05 5.73
C ARG A 238 -45.01 33.72 6.46
N ALA A 239 -45.24 33.39 7.73
CA ALA A 239 -46.27 34.03 8.54
C ALA A 239 -45.94 35.51 8.84
N GLN A 240 -44.68 35.84 9.11
CA GLN A 240 -44.20 37.21 9.28
C GLN A 240 -44.28 38.02 7.98
N GLU A 241 -43.87 37.44 6.85
CA GLU A 241 -43.99 38.07 5.53
C GLU A 241 -45.46 38.29 5.15
N ALA A 242 -46.36 37.34 5.46
CA ALA A 242 -47.80 37.49 5.27
C ALA A 242 -48.40 38.57 6.17
N LYS A 243 -47.99 38.65 7.44
CA LYS A 243 -48.41 39.74 8.35
C LYS A 243 -47.90 41.09 7.89
N ALA A 244 -46.62 41.21 7.52
CA ALA A 244 -46.05 42.44 7.00
C ALA A 244 -46.73 42.87 5.68
N ALA A 245 -47.09 41.92 4.81
CA ALA A 245 -47.87 42.21 3.60
C ALA A 245 -49.30 42.66 3.93
N ALA A 246 -49.95 42.07 4.94
CA ALA A 246 -51.27 42.48 5.41
C ALA A 246 -51.23 43.88 6.05
N GLU A 247 -50.24 44.17 6.89
CA GLU A 247 -50.02 45.49 7.49
C GLU A 247 -49.73 46.55 6.43
N ARG A 248 -48.92 46.24 5.41
CA ARG A 248 -48.69 47.14 4.26
C ARG A 248 -49.99 47.43 3.51
N ARG A 249 -50.82 46.41 3.26
CA ARG A 249 -52.14 46.59 2.61
C ARG A 249 -53.09 47.41 3.48
N GLU A 250 -53.09 47.20 4.80
CA GLU A 250 -53.91 47.98 5.72
C GLU A 250 -53.44 49.44 5.77
N LEU A 251 -52.12 49.68 5.79
CA LEU A 251 -51.54 51.01 5.73
C LEU A 251 -51.84 51.71 4.40
N GLU A 252 -51.78 50.98 3.28
CA GLU A 252 -52.12 51.48 1.95
C GLU A 252 -53.62 51.83 1.85
N LEU A 253 -54.51 50.98 2.39
CA LEU A 253 -55.94 51.28 2.47
C LEU A 253 -56.23 52.47 3.39
N LYS A 254 -55.52 52.62 4.52
CA LYS A 254 -55.63 53.79 5.40
C LYS A 254 -55.14 55.06 4.71
N LEU A 255 -54.02 54.99 3.99
CA LEU A 255 -53.49 56.12 3.23
C LEU A 255 -54.43 56.52 2.10
N GLN A 256 -55.02 55.54 1.40
CA GLN A 256 -56.07 55.79 0.40
C GLN A 256 -57.33 56.38 1.02
N ALA A 257 -57.76 55.91 2.19
CA ALA A 257 -58.90 56.48 2.92
C ALA A 257 -58.62 57.90 3.39
N GLU A 258 -57.43 58.18 3.93
CA GLU A 258 -57.01 59.53 4.32
C GLU A 258 -56.88 60.47 3.12
N GLN A 259 -56.37 59.98 1.98
CA GLN A 259 -56.33 60.75 0.74
C GLN A 259 -57.73 61.00 0.19
N ALA A 260 -58.65 60.04 0.27
CA ALA A 260 -60.05 60.21 -0.11
C ALA A 260 -60.78 61.18 0.83
N GLU A 261 -60.51 61.14 2.13
CA GLU A 261 -61.06 62.07 3.12
C GLU A 261 -60.53 63.49 2.91
N LYS A 262 -59.23 63.66 2.64
CA LYS A 262 -58.66 64.96 2.26
C LYS A 262 -59.21 65.46 0.94
N ALA A 263 -59.40 64.60 -0.05
CA ALA A 263 -60.04 64.98 -1.32
C ALA A 263 -61.51 65.37 -1.12
N ALA A 264 -62.26 64.66 -0.26
CA ALA A 264 -63.64 65.00 0.09
C ALA A 264 -63.73 66.29 0.92
N ALA A 265 -62.78 66.54 1.83
CA ALA A 265 -62.68 67.78 2.59
C ALA A 265 -62.32 68.97 1.68
N GLN A 266 -61.41 68.78 0.71
CA GLN A 266 -61.09 69.77 -0.30
C GLN A 266 -62.29 70.05 -1.21
N ALA A 267 -63.01 69.02 -1.66
CA ALA A 267 -64.22 69.17 -2.46
C ALA A 267 -65.35 69.90 -1.69
N LYS A 268 -65.49 69.65 -0.38
CA LYS A 268 -66.41 70.40 0.49
C LYS A 268 -65.95 71.85 0.70
N ALA A 269 -64.66 72.10 0.88
CA ALA A 269 -64.12 73.45 0.96
C ALA A 269 -64.33 74.23 -0.36
N ASP A 270 -64.16 73.57 -1.50
CA ASP A 270 -64.41 74.15 -2.82
C ASP A 270 -65.91 74.41 -3.07
N GLN A 271 -66.81 73.54 -2.59
CA GLN A 271 -68.27 73.79 -2.60
C GLN A 271 -68.64 74.99 -1.74
N ILE A 272 -68.12 75.08 -0.51
CA ILE A 272 -68.39 76.22 0.39
C ILE A 272 -67.82 77.52 -0.19
N ALA A 273 -66.65 77.48 -0.84
CA ALA A 273 -66.08 78.63 -1.54
C ALA A 273 -66.83 78.99 -2.83
N ALA A 274 -67.51 78.04 -3.47
CA ALA A 274 -68.38 78.28 -4.61
C ALA A 274 -69.74 78.87 -4.18
N GLU A 275 -70.31 78.39 -3.08
CA GLU A 275 -71.53 78.95 -2.46
C GLU A 275 -71.31 80.38 -1.95
N HIS A 276 -70.19 80.65 -1.26
CA HIS A 276 -69.83 82.02 -0.86
C HIS A 276 -69.63 82.96 -2.06
N ARG A 277 -69.07 82.48 -3.17
CA ARG A 277 -68.93 83.27 -4.41
C ARG A 277 -70.29 83.53 -5.06
N ALA A 278 -71.18 82.53 -5.11
CA ALA A 278 -72.53 82.67 -5.65
C ALA A 278 -73.41 83.61 -4.80
N GLU A 279 -73.23 83.63 -3.47
CA GLU A 279 -73.94 84.53 -2.57
C GLU A 279 -73.43 85.98 -2.66
N GLN A 280 -72.11 86.17 -2.79
CA GLN A 280 -71.53 87.49 -3.08
C GLN A 280 -71.95 88.04 -4.45
N GLU A 281 -72.05 87.20 -5.47
CA GLU A 281 -72.57 87.60 -6.78
C GLU A 281 -74.07 87.94 -6.74
N ARG A 282 -74.89 87.23 -5.95
CA ARG A 282 -76.30 87.59 -5.74
C ARG A 282 -76.47 88.94 -5.05
N LEU A 283 -75.69 89.22 -4.00
CA LEU A 283 -75.73 90.50 -3.30
C LEU A 283 -75.23 91.64 -4.20
N ALA A 284 -74.18 91.41 -4.99
CA ALA A 284 -73.70 92.39 -5.97
C ALA A 284 -74.70 92.63 -7.13
N ALA A 285 -75.50 91.63 -7.52
CA ALA A 285 -76.55 91.76 -8.52
C ALA A 285 -77.74 92.60 -8.02
N ILE A 286 -78.15 92.43 -6.76
CA ILE A 286 -79.21 93.22 -6.12
C ILE A 286 -78.78 94.69 -5.94
N GLU A 287 -77.52 94.95 -5.60
CA GLU A 287 -76.97 96.32 -5.48
C GLU A 287 -76.91 97.01 -6.86
N ARG A 288 -76.52 96.28 -7.92
CA ARG A 288 -76.51 96.79 -9.30
C ARG A 288 -77.91 97.09 -9.83
N GLU A 289 -78.91 96.30 -9.45
CA GLU A 289 -80.30 96.51 -9.86
C GLU A 289 -80.93 97.75 -9.21
N LYS A 290 -80.61 98.01 -7.93
CA LYS A 290 -80.99 99.27 -7.25
C LYS A 290 -80.30 100.50 -7.85
N GLN A 291 -79.00 100.41 -8.14
CA GLN A 291 -78.26 101.52 -8.76
C GLN A 291 -78.70 101.79 -10.21
N ALA A 292 -79.09 100.74 -10.97
CA ALA A 292 -79.63 100.89 -12.33
C ALA A 292 -81.03 101.53 -12.35
N ALA A 293 -81.90 101.23 -11.37
CA ALA A 293 -83.24 101.81 -11.27
C ALA A 293 -83.24 103.30 -10.86
N GLU A 294 -82.23 103.73 -10.08
CA GLU A 294 -82.07 105.13 -9.66
C GLU A 294 -81.38 105.98 -10.76
N ALA A 295 -80.41 105.40 -11.48
CA ALA A 295 -79.80 106.01 -12.65
C ALA A 295 -80.79 106.18 -13.83
N ALA A 296 -81.73 105.25 -14.03
CA ALA A 296 -82.77 105.35 -15.06
C ALA A 296 -83.77 106.49 -14.80
N ARG A 297 -84.09 106.78 -13.52
CA ARG A 297 -84.97 107.90 -13.16
C ARG A 297 -84.33 109.28 -13.37
N GLN A 298 -83.02 109.40 -13.13
CA GLN A 298 -82.28 110.66 -13.37
C GLN A 298 -81.95 110.88 -14.86
N ALA A 299 -81.81 109.82 -15.66
CA ALA A 299 -81.58 109.90 -17.10
C ALA A 299 -82.80 110.39 -17.89
N GLU A 300 -84.03 110.10 -17.43
CA GLU A 300 -85.26 110.55 -18.10
C GLU A 300 -85.53 112.05 -17.92
N ILE A 301 -85.25 112.60 -16.73
CA ILE A 301 -85.37 114.04 -16.43
C ILE A 301 -84.33 114.85 -17.21
N LYS A 302 -83.14 114.28 -17.43
CA LYS A 302 -82.04 114.93 -18.17
C LYS A 302 -82.29 114.96 -19.69
N ARG A 303 -82.91 113.93 -20.27
CA ARG A 303 -83.26 113.90 -21.72
C ARG A 303 -84.30 114.95 -22.14
N GLN A 304 -85.25 115.30 -21.27
CA GLN A 304 -86.26 116.33 -21.59
C GLN A 304 -85.72 117.76 -21.48
N ALA A 305 -84.67 117.99 -20.69
CA ALA A 305 -84.00 119.29 -20.56
C ALA A 305 -82.98 119.53 -21.69
N ASP A 306 -82.22 118.51 -22.09
CA ASP A 306 -81.16 118.64 -23.11
C ASP A 306 -81.72 118.77 -24.54
N ALA A 307 -82.92 118.23 -24.83
CA ALA A 307 -83.57 118.38 -26.15
C ALA A 307 -84.06 119.82 -26.42
N LYS A 308 -84.39 120.59 -25.38
CA LYS A 308 -84.89 121.97 -25.50
C LYS A 308 -83.76 123.00 -25.62
N ALA A 309 -82.57 122.69 -25.08
CA ALA A 309 -81.40 123.56 -25.13
C ALA A 309 -80.62 123.49 -26.47
N ALA A 310 -80.75 122.39 -27.23
CA ALA A 310 -80.09 122.22 -28.52
C ALA A 310 -80.72 123.08 -29.64
N GLU A 311 -82.04 123.33 -29.58
CA GLU A 311 -82.80 124.03 -30.64
C GLU A 311 -82.59 125.56 -30.63
N GLU A 312 -82.34 126.17 -29.46
CA GLU A 312 -82.13 127.63 -29.33
C GLU A 312 -80.72 128.11 -29.75
N SER A 313 -79.73 127.21 -29.80
CA SER A 313 -78.34 127.58 -30.13
C SER A 313 -78.08 127.72 -31.64
N GLU A 314 -78.90 127.10 -32.49
CA GLU A 314 -78.72 127.11 -33.95
C GLU A 314 -79.34 128.35 -34.63
N ALA A 315 -80.34 128.99 -34.01
CA ALA A 315 -80.98 130.20 -34.53
C ALA A 315 -80.08 131.45 -34.45
N ARG A 316 -79.21 131.56 -33.43
CA ARG A 316 -78.39 132.77 -33.20
C ARG A 316 -77.18 132.92 -34.15
N ARG A 317 -76.73 131.85 -34.82
CA ARG A 317 -75.61 131.94 -35.77
C ARG A 317 -76.00 132.43 -37.18
N ARG A 318 -77.28 132.37 -37.55
CA ARG A 318 -77.74 132.72 -38.92
C ARG A 318 -78.08 134.20 -39.12
N GLU A 319 -78.30 134.97 -38.06
CA GLU A 319 -78.61 136.41 -38.17
C GLU A 319 -77.36 137.31 -38.19
N ALA A 320 -76.28 136.94 -37.50
CA ALA A 320 -75.07 137.76 -37.42
C ALA A 320 -74.33 137.89 -38.78
N ASP A 321 -74.38 136.86 -39.62
CA ASP A 321 -73.63 136.81 -40.89
C ASP A 321 -74.28 137.62 -42.03
N LYS A 322 -75.59 137.89 -41.94
CA LYS A 322 -76.32 138.73 -42.92
C LYS A 322 -76.05 140.22 -42.75
N ALA A 323 -75.88 140.68 -41.51
CA ALA A 323 -75.65 142.10 -41.22
C ALA A 323 -74.26 142.57 -41.70
N HIS A 324 -73.23 141.72 -41.58
CA HIS A 324 -71.86 142.03 -41.97
C HIS A 324 -71.73 142.28 -43.49
N LYS A 325 -72.36 141.44 -44.31
CA LYS A 325 -72.28 141.53 -45.78
C LYS A 325 -73.04 142.71 -46.37
N ALA A 326 -74.14 143.12 -45.73
CA ALA A 326 -74.94 144.27 -46.17
C ALA A 326 -74.20 145.61 -45.97
N SER A 327 -73.45 145.75 -44.87
CA SER A 327 -72.66 146.95 -44.54
C SER A 327 -71.60 147.25 -45.60
N ILE A 328 -70.80 146.26 -45.97
CA ILE A 328 -69.66 146.41 -46.87
C ILE A 328 -70.10 146.77 -48.30
N ASN A 329 -71.19 146.19 -48.77
CA ASN A 329 -71.73 146.51 -50.10
C ASN A 329 -72.27 147.94 -50.20
N ARG A 330 -72.83 148.45 -49.10
CA ARG A 330 -73.36 149.82 -49.05
C ARG A 330 -72.22 150.85 -49.07
N ALA A 331 -71.10 150.57 -48.40
CA ALA A 331 -69.91 151.40 -48.46
C ALA A 331 -69.30 151.47 -49.88
N ALA A 332 -69.28 150.35 -50.60
CA ALA A 332 -68.84 150.31 -52.00
C ALA A 332 -69.76 151.12 -52.93
N LEU A 333 -71.08 151.08 -52.68
CA LEU A 333 -72.07 151.87 -53.41
C LEU A 333 -71.80 153.37 -53.28
N ASP A 334 -71.63 153.85 -52.04
CA ASP A 334 -71.43 155.27 -51.74
C ASP A 334 -70.14 155.81 -52.38
N ALA A 335 -69.09 154.98 -52.47
CA ALA A 335 -67.84 155.34 -53.13
C ALA A 335 -68.02 155.57 -54.63
N PHE A 336 -68.83 154.73 -55.29
CA PHE A 336 -69.13 154.86 -56.71
C PHE A 336 -69.98 156.10 -57.02
N VAL A 337 -70.98 156.40 -56.19
CA VAL A 337 -71.83 157.59 -56.35
C VAL A 337 -71.02 158.87 -56.20
N ARG A 338 -70.10 158.92 -55.23
CA ARG A 338 -69.25 160.09 -54.98
C ARG A 338 -68.27 160.40 -56.13
N ALA A 339 -67.92 159.40 -56.92
CA ALA A 339 -67.05 159.54 -58.10
C ALA A 339 -67.80 160.05 -59.36
N GLY A 340 -69.08 160.41 -59.24
CA GLY A 340 -69.88 160.99 -60.33
C GLY A 340 -70.73 159.97 -61.10
N MET A 341 -70.82 158.72 -60.64
CA MET A 341 -71.64 157.69 -61.29
C MET A 341 -73.10 157.76 -60.76
N PRO A 342 -74.12 157.74 -61.64
CA PRO A 342 -75.53 157.69 -61.22
C PRO A 342 -75.81 156.50 -60.30
N GLU A 343 -76.65 156.69 -59.29
CA GLU A 343 -76.92 155.70 -58.23
C GLU A 343 -77.36 154.33 -58.76
N ASP A 344 -78.15 154.32 -59.84
CA ASP A 344 -78.62 153.09 -60.47
C ASP A 344 -77.48 152.32 -61.15
N CYS A 345 -76.54 153.02 -61.81
CA CYS A 345 -75.33 152.43 -62.38
C CYS A 345 -74.36 151.96 -61.28
N ALA A 346 -74.28 152.66 -60.14
CA ALA A 346 -73.48 152.26 -58.99
C ALA A 346 -74.04 150.99 -58.31
N LYS A 347 -75.36 150.87 -58.14
CA LYS A 347 -76.02 149.64 -57.64
C LYS A 347 -75.73 148.47 -58.55
N GLN A 348 -75.78 148.70 -59.86
CA GLN A 348 -75.50 147.67 -60.84
C GLN A 348 -74.02 147.25 -60.82
N ALA A 349 -73.08 148.19 -60.70
CA ALA A 349 -71.66 147.89 -60.55
C ALA A 349 -71.34 147.07 -59.29
N VAL A 350 -71.85 147.47 -58.11
CA VAL A 350 -71.67 146.72 -56.85
C VAL A 350 -72.28 145.32 -56.93
N THR A 351 -73.45 145.19 -57.57
CA THR A 351 -74.11 143.89 -57.74
C THR A 351 -73.34 142.96 -58.67
N LEU A 352 -72.81 143.49 -59.78
CA LEU A 352 -72.00 142.71 -60.73
C LEU A 352 -70.67 142.28 -60.11
N ILE A 353 -70.04 143.13 -59.29
CA ILE A 353 -68.81 142.79 -58.57
C ILE A 353 -69.07 141.75 -57.47
N ALA A 354 -70.13 141.91 -56.66
CA ALA A 354 -70.49 140.95 -55.61
C ALA A 354 -70.86 139.56 -56.16
N LYS A 355 -71.40 139.50 -57.39
CA LYS A 355 -71.68 138.25 -58.12
C LYS A 355 -70.48 137.75 -58.94
N GLY A 356 -69.33 138.44 -58.92
CA GLY A 356 -68.12 138.05 -59.65
C GLY A 356 -68.19 138.15 -61.17
N GLN A 357 -69.10 138.97 -61.71
CA GLN A 357 -69.35 139.10 -63.16
C GLN A 357 -68.46 140.14 -63.87
N ILE A 358 -67.68 140.92 -63.12
CA ILE A 358 -66.64 141.80 -63.67
C ILE A 358 -65.27 141.14 -63.42
N PRO A 359 -64.53 140.71 -64.47
CA PRO A 359 -63.24 140.06 -64.30
C PRO A 359 -62.21 140.98 -63.60
N ASN A 360 -61.38 140.39 -62.74
CA ASN A 360 -60.26 141.03 -62.03
C ASN A 360 -60.61 142.06 -60.94
N ILE A 361 -61.87 142.13 -60.47
CA ILE A 361 -62.31 142.94 -59.31
C ILE A 361 -63.19 142.09 -58.37
N ARG A 362 -63.03 142.21 -57.03
CA ARG A 362 -63.84 141.50 -56.01
C ARG A 362 -64.11 142.34 -54.74
N ILE A 363 -65.23 142.09 -54.05
CA ILE A 363 -65.53 142.65 -52.72
C ILE A 363 -65.14 141.63 -51.65
N THR A 364 -64.39 142.06 -50.64
CA THR A 364 -63.98 141.24 -49.49
C THR A 364 -64.91 141.54 -48.32
N TYR A 365 -65.53 140.50 -47.73
CA TYR A 365 -66.48 140.63 -46.61
C TYR A 365 -65.87 140.30 -45.27
#